data_AF-A0A3M2LTR1-F1
#
_entry.id   AF-A0A3M2LTR1-F1
#
_cell.length_a   1.000
_cell.length_b   1.000
_cell.length_c   1.000
_cell.angle_alpha   90.00
_cell.angle_beta   90.00
_cell.angle_gamma   90.00
#
_symmetry.space_group_name_H-M   'P 1'
#
loop_
_entity.id
_entity.type
_entity.pdbx_description
1 polymer ?
#
loop_
_entity_poly.entity_id
_entity_poly.type
_entity_poly.pdbx_seq_one_letter_code
_entity_poly.pdbx_strand_id
1 'polypeptide(L)'
;MGRVIGPYVYRHDAPEGFRHTRPVEWIRTEISRDVIKQDLLDSLGSLLTVCGLTRFDAARRVAHLAAHGTDPGVGMAGGEYEARSRSDLLAEAAERSPGDPVRLTIRALLGYWDAARRTPDVVAEIEGALEEKGLATRPAFTEGWVDNFIQLVPVGEEPVVGETSFPAQVADDTEDASELPGITLRIGDLKAANGAVTAVRPEDSLHKATTLMVLKNFSQLAVVSEDGTFHGAVSWESIGRAQVAKASASMADATVAALVVEYHEPLLEQIDQIYTRGFVFVRSQDKSGLCGIVTAADLTRQFDDLARPFVLIEEIERRLRRRVNEKLSLEEIRSCARRRPDRVRSAGDLTLGNFWFLLEPAERWSKLAWPLDHQLFLELMKAVTGIRNETMHFSPDPLTSEQMNTLTGFLDLLRTVDPDA
;
A
#
# COMPACT_ATOMS: atom_id res chain seq x y z
N MET A 1 -1.57 -31.06 -21.11
CA MET A 1 -0.81 -29.83 -21.42
C MET A 1 -0.01 -30.02 -22.70
N GLY A 2 -0.17 -29.12 -23.67
CA GLY A 2 0.57 -29.15 -24.93
C GLY A 2 0.96 -27.75 -25.38
N ARG A 3 2.04 -27.65 -26.16
CA ARG A 3 2.57 -26.40 -26.73
C ARG A 3 2.31 -26.37 -28.23
N VAL A 4 1.75 -25.28 -28.73
CA VAL A 4 1.57 -25.08 -30.16
C VAL A 4 2.93 -24.77 -30.79
N ILE A 5 3.35 -25.54 -31.79
CA ILE A 5 4.73 -25.49 -32.35
C ILE A 5 4.78 -24.96 -33.79
N GLY A 6 3.65 -24.59 -34.39
CA GLY A 6 3.63 -24.22 -35.80
C GLY A 6 2.42 -23.40 -36.26
N PRO A 7 2.41 -23.04 -37.55
CA PRO A 7 1.34 -22.23 -38.13
C PRO A 7 0.03 -23.02 -38.22
N TYR A 8 -1.03 -22.29 -38.53
CA TYR A 8 -2.32 -22.88 -38.85
C TYR A 8 -2.25 -23.80 -40.09
N VAL A 9 -2.93 -24.93 -40.03
CA VAL A 9 -3.02 -25.91 -41.11
C VAL A 9 -4.48 -26.27 -41.35
N TYR A 10 -4.93 -26.04 -42.58
CA TYR A 10 -6.23 -26.48 -43.04
C TYR A 10 -6.15 -27.88 -43.67
N ARG A 11 -6.88 -28.84 -43.11
CA ARG A 11 -6.96 -30.23 -43.56
C ARG A 11 -8.26 -30.47 -44.29
N HIS A 12 -8.21 -30.40 -45.62
CA HIS A 12 -9.38 -30.55 -46.50
C HIS A 12 -10.01 -31.95 -46.42
N ASP A 13 -9.22 -32.95 -46.04
CA ASP A 13 -9.57 -34.36 -45.88
C ASP A 13 -10.14 -34.71 -44.50
N ALA A 14 -10.14 -33.78 -43.54
CA ALA A 14 -10.68 -34.01 -42.21
C ALA A 14 -12.22 -33.82 -42.13
N PRO A 15 -12.90 -34.48 -41.17
CA PRO A 15 -14.33 -34.30 -40.91
C PRO A 15 -14.72 -32.83 -40.66
N GLU A 16 -15.97 -32.49 -40.98
CA GLU A 16 -16.52 -31.15 -40.74
C GLU A 16 -16.41 -30.80 -39.23
N GLY A 17 -15.85 -29.63 -38.93
CA GLY A 17 -15.50 -29.20 -37.56
C GLY A 17 -14.03 -29.46 -37.14
N PHE A 18 -13.29 -30.34 -37.82
CA PHE A 18 -11.89 -30.68 -37.48
C PHE A 18 -10.86 -30.27 -38.55
N ARG A 19 -11.29 -29.52 -39.55
CA ARG A 19 -10.44 -29.08 -40.68
C ARG A 19 -9.44 -27.99 -40.30
N HIS A 20 -9.70 -27.28 -39.21
CA HIS A 20 -8.89 -26.16 -38.72
C HIS A 20 -7.95 -26.66 -37.61
N THR A 21 -6.66 -26.82 -37.90
CA THR A 21 -5.71 -27.42 -36.96
C THR A 21 -4.48 -26.53 -36.73
N ARG A 22 -3.85 -26.65 -35.56
CA ARG A 22 -2.47 -26.19 -35.33
C ARG A 22 -1.67 -27.37 -34.76
N PRO A 23 -0.40 -27.57 -35.18
CA PRO A 23 0.41 -28.65 -34.64
C PRO A 23 0.74 -28.36 -33.16
N VAL A 24 0.52 -29.36 -32.31
CA VAL A 24 0.75 -29.30 -30.87
C VAL A 24 1.72 -30.41 -30.47
N GLU A 25 2.75 -30.03 -29.73
CA GLU A 25 3.61 -30.95 -29.00
C GLU A 25 3.01 -31.18 -27.62
N TRP A 26 2.63 -32.42 -27.31
CA TRP A 26 2.08 -32.77 -26.01
C TRP A 26 3.21 -33.00 -25.01
N ILE A 27 3.33 -32.09 -24.04
CA ILE A 27 4.41 -32.13 -23.03
C ILE A 27 4.05 -33.11 -21.90
N ARG A 28 2.79 -33.07 -21.44
CA ARG A 28 2.30 -33.93 -20.35
C ARG A 28 0.80 -34.15 -20.52
N THR A 29 0.37 -35.40 -20.66
CA THR A 29 -1.03 -35.75 -20.96
C THR A 29 -1.87 -36.03 -19.72
N GLU A 30 -1.25 -36.49 -18.63
CA GLU A 30 -1.93 -36.86 -17.38
C GLU A 30 -1.58 -35.87 -16.26
N ILE A 31 -2.54 -35.03 -15.86
CA ILE A 31 -2.42 -34.12 -14.72
C ILE A 31 -3.71 -34.22 -13.91
N SER A 32 -3.62 -34.66 -12.65
CA SER A 32 -4.78 -34.66 -11.75
C SER A 32 -5.24 -33.22 -11.48
N ARG A 33 -6.55 -32.99 -11.35
CA ARG A 33 -7.06 -31.67 -10.95
C ARG A 33 -6.64 -31.33 -9.51
N ASP A 34 -6.42 -32.33 -8.67
CA ASP A 34 -6.06 -32.15 -7.26
C ASP A 34 -4.67 -31.53 -7.05
N VAL A 35 -3.78 -31.62 -8.05
CA VAL A 35 -2.43 -31.02 -7.99
C VAL A 35 -2.41 -29.57 -8.47
N ILE A 36 -3.55 -29.02 -8.91
CA ILE A 36 -3.73 -27.64 -9.36
C ILE A 36 -4.41 -26.86 -8.24
N LYS A 37 -3.86 -25.69 -7.86
CA LYS A 37 -4.45 -24.87 -6.80
C LYS A 37 -5.77 -24.26 -7.25
N GLN A 38 -6.66 -24.03 -6.29
CA GLN A 38 -8.05 -23.66 -6.55
C GLN A 38 -8.19 -22.40 -7.42
N ASP A 39 -7.32 -21.42 -7.22
CA ASP A 39 -7.34 -20.16 -7.96
C ASP A 39 -6.97 -20.31 -9.45
N LEU A 40 -6.06 -21.23 -9.78
CA LEU A 40 -5.74 -21.57 -11.18
C LEU A 40 -6.81 -22.50 -11.76
N LEU A 41 -7.41 -23.39 -10.97
CA LEU A 41 -8.56 -24.17 -11.39
C LEU A 41 -9.75 -23.27 -11.76
N ASP A 42 -10.01 -22.23 -10.95
CA ASP A 42 -11.07 -21.25 -11.21
C ASP A 42 -10.78 -20.45 -12.49
N SER A 43 -9.49 -20.17 -12.76
CA SER A 43 -9.05 -19.50 -13.99
C SER A 43 -9.13 -20.42 -15.23
N LEU A 44 -8.81 -21.71 -15.08
CA LEU A 44 -8.92 -22.75 -16.12
C LEU A 44 -10.38 -23.17 -16.38
N GLY A 45 -11.28 -22.95 -15.42
CA GLY A 45 -12.72 -23.21 -15.52
C GLY A 45 -13.51 -22.16 -16.30
N SER A 46 -12.82 -21.25 -17.00
CA SER A 46 -13.43 -20.23 -17.86
C SER A 46 -14.40 -20.85 -18.88
N LEU A 47 -15.55 -20.18 -19.11
CA LEU A 47 -16.56 -20.58 -20.10
C LEU A 47 -16.05 -20.43 -21.56
N LEU A 48 -14.90 -19.79 -21.78
CA LEU A 48 -14.32 -19.56 -23.11
C LEU A 48 -13.38 -20.69 -23.53
N THR A 49 -13.52 -21.17 -24.76
CA THR A 49 -12.73 -22.26 -25.32
C THR A 49 -11.28 -21.85 -25.68
N VAL A 50 -11.05 -20.56 -25.94
CA VAL A 50 -9.71 -19.96 -26.15
C VAL A 50 -9.65 -18.67 -25.35
N CYS A 51 -8.76 -18.60 -24.36
CA CYS A 51 -8.52 -17.38 -23.58
C CYS A 51 -7.07 -17.32 -23.10
N GLY A 52 -6.57 -16.09 -22.93
CA GLY A 52 -5.29 -15.85 -22.26
C GLY A 52 -5.47 -15.84 -20.75
N LEU A 53 -4.70 -16.66 -20.03
CA LEU A 53 -4.68 -16.65 -18.57
C LEU A 53 -3.60 -15.68 -18.08
N THR A 54 -4.00 -14.48 -17.68
CA THR A 54 -3.07 -13.39 -17.27
C THR A 54 -3.05 -13.12 -15.77
N ARG A 55 -4.02 -13.65 -15.02
CA ARG A 55 -4.09 -13.46 -13.55
C ARG A 55 -3.18 -14.43 -12.84
N PHE A 56 -2.75 -14.04 -11.63
CA PHE A 56 -2.10 -14.93 -10.68
C PHE A 56 -0.93 -15.73 -11.27
N ASP A 57 -0.19 -15.11 -12.19
CA ASP A 57 0.97 -15.71 -12.85
C ASP A 57 0.66 -17.07 -13.52
N ALA A 58 -0.56 -17.21 -14.04
CA ALA A 58 -1.07 -18.46 -14.61
C ALA A 58 -0.18 -19.00 -15.75
N ALA A 59 0.41 -18.13 -16.57
CA ALA A 59 1.29 -18.54 -17.66
C ALA A 59 2.53 -19.29 -17.15
N ARG A 60 3.24 -18.76 -16.14
CA ARG A 60 4.40 -19.42 -15.53
C ARG A 60 3.98 -20.72 -14.84
N ARG A 61 2.83 -20.72 -14.16
CA ARG A 61 2.31 -21.91 -13.45
C ARG A 61 1.92 -23.03 -14.39
N VAL A 62 1.27 -22.70 -15.51
CA VAL A 62 0.95 -23.68 -16.56
C VAL A 62 2.23 -24.22 -17.19
N ALA A 63 3.25 -23.40 -17.40
CA ALA A 63 4.56 -23.85 -17.86
C ALA A 63 5.25 -24.78 -16.83
N HIS A 64 5.19 -24.43 -15.54
CA HIS A 64 5.73 -25.25 -14.45
C HIS A 64 4.97 -26.59 -14.30
N LEU A 65 3.64 -26.57 -14.37
CA LEU A 65 2.78 -27.75 -14.39
C LEU A 65 3.11 -28.67 -15.57
N ALA A 66 3.38 -28.11 -16.75
CA ALA A 66 3.77 -28.88 -17.92
C ALA A 66 5.11 -29.60 -17.69
N ALA A 67 6.11 -28.92 -17.13
CA ALA A 67 7.43 -29.48 -16.86
C ALA A 67 7.44 -30.46 -15.67
N HIS A 68 6.97 -30.03 -14.50
CA HIS A 68 7.17 -30.72 -13.22
C HIS A 68 5.93 -31.49 -12.75
N GLY A 69 4.74 -31.21 -13.28
CA GLY A 69 3.50 -31.92 -12.91
C GLY A 69 2.84 -31.44 -11.62
N THR A 70 3.34 -30.37 -11.02
CA THR A 70 2.79 -29.73 -9.81
C THR A 70 2.53 -28.25 -10.07
N ASP A 71 1.44 -27.72 -9.51
CA ASP A 71 1.17 -26.28 -9.54
C ASP A 71 1.95 -25.60 -8.41
N PRO A 72 2.90 -24.70 -8.72
CA PRO A 72 3.66 -23.98 -7.71
C PRO A 72 2.81 -22.92 -6.98
N GLY A 73 1.55 -22.71 -7.39
CA GLY A 73 0.71 -21.60 -6.92
C GLY A 73 1.02 -20.29 -7.65
N VAL A 74 0.21 -19.25 -7.39
CA VAL A 74 0.50 -17.86 -7.82
C VAL A 74 1.98 -17.60 -7.62
N GLY A 75 2.64 -16.90 -8.55
CA GLY A 75 4.04 -16.48 -8.48
C GLY A 75 4.41 -15.74 -7.19
N MET A 76 4.50 -16.52 -6.12
CA MET A 76 5.27 -16.40 -4.90
C MET A 76 6.65 -16.97 -5.25
N ALA A 77 7.32 -16.40 -6.26
CA ALA A 77 8.76 -16.54 -6.36
C ALA A 77 9.30 -15.55 -5.31
N GLY A 78 9.59 -16.12 -4.15
CA GLY A 78 9.53 -15.43 -2.87
C GLY A 78 8.12 -15.58 -2.28
N GLY A 79 7.97 -16.44 -1.28
CA GLY A 79 7.12 -16.01 -0.16
C GLY A 79 7.63 -14.68 0.36
N GLU A 80 6.97 -14.09 1.35
CA GLU A 80 7.73 -13.20 2.23
C GLU A 80 9.00 -13.98 2.60
N TYR A 81 10.16 -13.49 2.15
CA TYR A 81 11.42 -14.09 2.57
C TYR A 81 11.49 -13.82 4.07
N GLU A 82 11.09 -14.82 4.86
CA GLU A 82 11.22 -14.82 6.30
C GLU A 82 12.66 -15.23 6.63
N ALA A 83 13.55 -14.25 6.55
CA ALA A 83 14.85 -14.34 7.17
C ALA A 83 14.66 -14.52 8.68
N ARG A 84 15.57 -15.26 9.32
CA ARG A 84 15.53 -15.42 10.79
C ARG A 84 16.00 -14.17 11.52
N SER A 85 16.74 -13.30 10.83
CA SER A 85 17.28 -12.06 11.37
C SER A 85 17.57 -11.05 10.26
N ARG A 86 17.73 -9.78 10.65
CA ARG A 86 18.23 -8.70 9.79
C ARG A 86 19.52 -9.08 9.07
N SER A 87 20.46 -9.70 9.78
CA SER A 87 21.76 -10.11 9.21
C SER A 87 21.59 -11.17 8.13
N ASP A 88 20.68 -12.13 8.34
CA ASP A 88 20.40 -13.19 7.37
C ASP A 88 19.72 -12.64 6.11
N LEU A 89 18.78 -11.70 6.27
CA LEU A 89 18.11 -11.02 5.15
C LEU A 89 19.12 -10.35 4.23
N LEU A 90 20.02 -9.55 4.81
CA LEU A 90 21.00 -8.77 4.07
C LEU A 90 22.07 -9.67 3.44
N ALA A 91 22.50 -10.73 4.13
CA ALA A 91 23.46 -11.68 3.59
C ALA A 91 22.88 -12.42 2.37
N GLU A 92 21.67 -12.96 2.49
CA GLU A 92 20.99 -13.62 1.38
C GLU A 92 20.79 -12.67 0.19
N ALA A 93 20.30 -11.47 0.44
CA ALA A 93 20.07 -10.49 -0.62
C ALA A 93 21.36 -10.13 -1.37
N ALA A 94 22.51 -10.08 -0.68
CA ALA A 94 23.81 -9.82 -1.28
C ALA A 94 24.36 -11.00 -2.09
N GLU A 95 24.01 -12.24 -1.71
CA GLU A 95 24.44 -13.46 -2.42
C GLU A 95 23.60 -13.76 -3.68
N ARG A 96 22.37 -13.24 -3.75
CA ARG A 96 21.48 -13.48 -4.89
C ARG A 96 21.82 -12.62 -6.11
N SER A 97 21.63 -13.21 -7.29
CA SER A 97 21.76 -12.50 -8.56
C SER A 97 20.59 -11.53 -8.80
N PRO A 98 20.77 -10.44 -9.56
CA PRO A 98 19.68 -9.52 -9.90
C PRO A 98 18.48 -10.16 -10.62
N GLY A 99 18.66 -11.34 -11.22
CA GLY A 99 17.57 -12.10 -11.87
C GLY A 99 16.72 -12.94 -10.91
N ASP A 100 17.12 -13.07 -9.65
CA ASP A 100 16.38 -13.75 -8.58
C ASP A 100 16.48 -12.97 -7.26
N PRO A 101 15.98 -11.72 -7.20
CA PRO A 101 16.15 -10.87 -6.03
C PRO A 101 15.32 -11.36 -4.84
N VAL A 102 15.75 -10.99 -3.62
CA VAL A 102 14.90 -11.16 -2.44
C VAL A 102 13.74 -10.18 -2.52
N ARG A 103 12.52 -10.71 -2.48
CA ARG A 103 11.29 -9.92 -2.54
C ARG A 103 10.55 -9.96 -1.21
N LEU A 104 10.16 -8.80 -0.71
CA LEU A 104 9.43 -8.64 0.54
C LEU A 104 8.57 -7.37 0.48
N THR A 105 7.63 -7.21 1.40
CA THR A 105 6.89 -5.95 1.53
C THR A 105 7.72 -4.90 2.26
N ILE A 106 7.42 -3.61 2.06
CA ILE A 106 8.02 -2.53 2.85
C ILE A 106 7.75 -2.77 4.35
N ARG A 107 6.54 -3.21 4.71
CA ARG A 107 6.18 -3.61 6.08
C ARG A 107 7.11 -4.70 6.63
N ALA A 108 7.36 -5.76 5.85
CA ALA A 108 8.26 -6.83 6.27
C ALA A 108 9.69 -6.32 6.44
N LEU A 109 10.17 -5.45 5.54
CA LEU A 109 11.49 -4.83 5.67
C LEU A 109 11.61 -4.03 6.96
N LEU A 110 10.65 -3.15 7.26
CA LEU A 110 10.62 -2.36 8.50
C LEU A 110 10.62 -3.26 9.75
N GLY A 111 9.92 -4.39 9.69
CA GLY A 111 9.86 -5.36 10.78
C GLY A 111 11.22 -5.93 11.21
N TYR A 112 12.20 -6.04 10.30
CA TYR A 112 13.56 -6.47 10.65
C TYR A 112 14.36 -5.43 11.46
N TRP A 113 13.86 -4.20 11.53
CA TRP A 113 14.37 -3.10 12.35
C TRP A 113 13.45 -2.80 13.54
N ASP A 114 12.52 -3.71 13.88
CA ASP A 114 11.50 -3.51 14.91
C ASP A 114 10.68 -2.21 14.69
N ALA A 115 10.57 -1.78 13.43
CA ALA A 115 9.89 -0.57 13.03
C ALA A 115 8.58 -0.89 12.31
N ALA A 116 7.58 -0.04 12.51
CA ALA A 116 6.29 -0.16 11.83
C ALA A 116 6.04 0.92 10.78
N ARG A 117 6.86 1.99 10.78
CA ARG A 117 6.67 3.20 9.96
C ARG A 117 8.01 3.71 9.46
N ARG A 118 7.99 4.34 8.29
CA ARG A 118 9.11 5.06 7.67
C ARG A 118 9.26 6.44 8.31
N THR A 119 9.83 6.48 9.52
CA THR A 119 10.28 7.74 10.13
C THR A 119 11.69 8.08 9.61
N PRO A 120 12.12 9.36 9.63
CA PRO A 120 13.44 9.74 9.11
C PRO A 120 14.60 8.96 9.72
N ASP A 121 14.55 8.68 11.03
CA ASP A 121 15.60 7.95 11.72
C ASP A 121 15.66 6.47 11.28
N VAL A 122 14.48 5.83 11.13
CA VAL A 122 14.38 4.44 10.66
C VAL A 122 14.83 4.32 9.21
N VAL A 123 14.42 5.26 8.36
CA VAL A 123 14.83 5.29 6.94
C VAL A 123 16.36 5.38 6.84
N ALA A 124 16.98 6.32 7.56
CA ALA A 124 18.43 6.47 7.56
C ALA A 124 19.16 5.23 8.09
N GLU A 125 18.62 4.54 9.11
CA GLU A 125 19.21 3.30 9.62
C GLU A 125 19.14 2.15 8.60
N ILE A 126 18.02 2.02 7.90
CA ILE A 126 17.83 0.99 6.87
C ILE A 126 18.74 1.28 5.67
N GLU A 127 18.77 2.53 5.19
CA GLU A 127 19.62 2.94 4.07
C GLU A 127 21.10 2.68 4.36
N GLY A 128 21.60 3.10 5.53
CA GLY A 128 22.99 2.86 5.90
C GLY A 128 23.33 1.37 5.97
N ALA A 129 22.40 0.54 6.43
CA ALA A 129 22.60 -0.92 6.48
C ALA A 129 22.57 -1.60 5.11
N LEU A 130 21.76 -1.09 4.18
CA LEU A 130 21.73 -1.55 2.79
C LEU A 130 23.04 -1.14 2.07
N GLU A 131 23.48 0.10 2.27
CA GLU A 131 24.72 0.64 1.69
C GLU A 131 25.95 -0.13 2.17
N GLU A 132 26.06 -0.43 3.47
CA GLU A 132 27.13 -1.26 4.04
C GLU A 132 27.24 -2.64 3.38
N LYS A 133 26.15 -3.14 2.79
CA LYS A 133 26.06 -4.43 2.12
C LYS A 133 26.03 -4.32 0.59
N GLY A 134 26.15 -3.11 0.04
CA GLY A 134 26.07 -2.86 -1.39
C GLY A 134 24.72 -3.28 -1.96
N LEU A 135 23.62 -3.03 -1.25
CA LEU A 135 22.25 -3.36 -1.65
C LEU A 135 21.44 -2.08 -1.90
N ALA A 136 20.45 -2.20 -2.78
CA ALA A 136 19.42 -1.20 -3.02
C ALA A 136 18.03 -1.86 -3.10
N THR A 137 16.97 -1.06 -3.03
CA THR A 137 15.59 -1.53 -3.17
C THR A 137 15.00 -1.11 -4.52
N ARG A 138 14.22 -1.99 -5.15
CA ARG A 138 13.47 -1.70 -6.38
C ARG A 138 12.00 -2.13 -6.26
N PRO A 139 11.03 -1.19 -6.35
CA PRO A 139 11.22 0.26 -6.23
C PRO A 139 11.82 0.64 -4.86
N ALA A 140 12.18 1.92 -4.68
CA ALA A 140 12.69 2.43 -3.42
C ALA A 140 11.66 2.18 -2.29
N PHE A 141 12.10 1.65 -1.15
CA PHE A 141 11.19 1.36 -0.03
C PHE A 141 10.60 2.62 0.63
N THR A 142 11.18 3.78 0.36
CA THR A 142 10.69 5.10 0.77
C THR A 142 9.45 5.53 -0.02
N GLU A 143 9.17 4.90 -1.16
CA GLU A 143 8.04 5.24 -2.02
C GLU A 143 6.88 4.24 -1.90
N GLY A 144 5.64 4.75 -2.04
CA GLY A 144 4.46 3.92 -2.17
C GLY A 144 3.87 3.44 -0.85
N TRP A 145 2.80 2.64 -0.93
CA TRP A 145 2.11 2.12 0.25
C TRP A 145 2.94 1.05 0.97
N VAL A 146 2.89 1.00 2.31
CA VAL A 146 3.70 0.10 3.15
C VAL A 146 3.51 -1.41 2.85
N ASP A 147 2.38 -1.80 2.26
CA ASP A 147 2.13 -3.20 1.86
C ASP A 147 2.62 -3.50 0.44
N ASN A 148 3.25 -2.53 -0.25
CA ASN A 148 3.84 -2.74 -1.56
C ASN A 148 5.09 -3.63 -1.46
N PHE A 149 5.31 -4.40 -2.51
CA PHE A 149 6.51 -5.23 -2.64
C PHE A 149 7.69 -4.43 -3.16
N ILE A 150 8.85 -4.72 -2.59
CA ILE A 150 10.16 -4.26 -3.01
C ILE A 150 11.08 -5.45 -3.25
N GLN A 151 12.10 -5.24 -4.05
CA GLN A 151 13.16 -6.19 -4.34
C GLN A 151 14.47 -5.67 -3.77
N LEU A 152 15.20 -6.47 -3.00
CA LEU A 152 16.57 -6.18 -2.63
C LEU A 152 17.50 -6.67 -3.74
N VAL A 153 18.29 -5.74 -4.30
CA VAL A 153 19.20 -5.99 -5.42
C VAL A 153 20.61 -5.49 -5.08
N PRO A 154 21.68 -6.21 -5.47
CA PRO A 154 23.05 -5.70 -5.37
C PRO A 154 23.28 -4.44 -6.22
N VAL A 155 24.09 -3.53 -5.72
CA VAL A 155 24.51 -2.29 -6.39
C VAL A 155 25.72 -2.61 -7.29
N GLY A 156 25.46 -2.87 -8.59
CA GLY A 156 26.45 -3.18 -9.66
C GLY A 156 26.20 -4.56 -10.30
N GLU A 157 26.28 -4.81 -11.62
CA GLU A 157 27.04 -4.19 -12.71
C GLU A 157 26.17 -3.44 -13.74
N GLU A 158 26.66 -2.32 -14.25
CA GLU A 158 26.22 -1.76 -15.53
C GLU A 158 26.33 -2.83 -16.63
N PRO A 159 25.33 -3.03 -17.51
CA PRO A 159 25.56 -3.84 -18.69
C PRO A 159 26.64 -3.15 -19.53
N VAL A 160 27.78 -3.82 -19.70
CA VAL A 160 28.79 -3.45 -20.70
C VAL A 160 28.09 -3.45 -22.06
N VAL A 161 27.78 -2.24 -22.54
CA VAL A 161 27.17 -2.02 -23.84
C VAL A 161 28.19 -2.42 -24.90
N GLY A 162 27.95 -3.57 -25.53
CA GLY A 162 28.48 -3.84 -26.87
C GLY A 162 27.98 -2.76 -27.81
N GLU A 163 28.92 -2.04 -28.40
CA GLU A 163 28.76 -0.91 -29.31
C GLU A 163 27.55 -1.05 -30.25
N THR A 164 26.56 -0.16 -30.11
CA THR A 164 25.94 0.52 -31.26
C THR A 164 25.25 1.79 -30.79
N SER A 165 25.71 2.90 -31.37
CA SER A 165 25.35 4.29 -31.10
C SER A 165 23.85 4.62 -31.25
N PHE A 166 23.24 5.14 -30.19
CA PHE A 166 22.10 6.07 -30.24
C PHE A 166 22.24 7.13 -29.13
N PRO A 167 21.83 8.40 -29.37
CA PRO A 167 22.17 9.51 -28.48
C PRO A 167 21.23 9.59 -27.27
N ALA A 168 21.86 9.73 -26.10
CA ALA A 168 21.38 10.24 -24.81
C ALA A 168 19.87 10.51 -24.66
N GLN A 169 19.18 9.61 -23.96
CA GLN A 169 18.00 9.94 -23.15
C GLN A 169 18.14 9.28 -21.77
N VAL A 170 18.35 10.16 -20.78
CA VAL A 170 17.90 10.13 -19.38
C VAL A 170 17.99 8.77 -18.66
N ALA A 171 19.08 8.62 -17.90
CA ALA A 171 19.13 7.73 -16.75
C ALA A 171 18.31 8.37 -15.62
N ASP A 172 17.23 7.73 -15.20
CA ASP A 172 16.38 8.15 -14.08
C ASP A 172 15.74 6.91 -13.45
N ASP A 173 16.56 5.94 -13.02
CA ASP A 173 16.10 4.76 -12.24
C ASP A 173 17.21 4.14 -11.35
N THR A 174 18.21 4.95 -10.99
CA THR A 174 19.17 4.63 -9.93
C THR A 174 19.42 5.89 -9.15
N GLU A 175 18.73 6.05 -8.01
CA GLU A 175 19.03 7.15 -7.09
C GLU A 175 20.44 6.95 -6.51
N ASP A 176 21.31 7.91 -6.80
CA ASP A 176 22.47 8.24 -5.98
C ASP A 176 21.95 8.69 -4.61
N ALA A 177 22.45 8.08 -3.54
CA ALA A 177 21.99 8.22 -2.16
C ALA A 177 22.30 9.61 -1.53
N SER A 178 21.75 10.70 -2.06
CA SER A 178 21.94 12.04 -1.48
C SER A 178 20.78 13.03 -1.61
N GLU A 179 19.56 12.61 -1.97
CA GLU A 179 18.39 13.48 -1.86
C GLU A 179 17.66 13.25 -0.53
N LEU A 180 17.55 14.31 0.27
CA LEU A 180 16.78 14.35 1.52
C LEU A 180 15.39 13.70 1.29
N PRO A 181 14.92 12.82 2.20
CA PRO A 181 13.70 12.06 1.97
C PRO A 181 12.53 12.99 1.64
N GLY A 182 11.89 12.72 0.49
CA GLY A 182 10.82 13.54 -0.05
C GLY A 182 9.70 13.75 0.98
N ILE A 183 9.59 14.96 1.51
CA ILE A 183 8.57 15.38 2.50
C ILE A 183 7.15 15.36 1.87
N THR A 184 7.05 15.29 0.54
CA THR A 184 5.80 15.43 -0.20
C THR A 184 5.03 14.12 -0.27
N LEU A 185 3.82 14.09 0.30
CA LEU A 185 2.86 13.00 0.14
C LEU A 185 2.42 12.89 -1.34
N ARG A 186 2.63 11.72 -1.95
CA ARG A 186 2.34 11.44 -3.36
C ARG A 186 1.07 10.59 -3.51
N ILE A 187 0.55 10.51 -4.74
CA ILE A 187 -0.60 9.65 -5.07
C ILE A 187 -0.29 8.18 -4.75
N GLY A 188 0.91 7.70 -5.12
CA GLY A 188 1.36 6.33 -4.86
C GLY A 188 1.42 5.92 -3.39
N ASP A 189 1.48 6.88 -2.47
CA ASP A 189 1.46 6.60 -1.02
C ASP A 189 0.07 6.22 -0.51
N LEU A 190 -0.98 6.37 -1.33
CA LEU A 190 -2.32 5.94 -0.96
C LEU A 190 -2.52 4.45 -1.23
N LYS A 191 -3.10 3.72 -0.27
CA LYS A 191 -3.52 2.33 -0.48
C LYS A 191 -4.39 2.14 -1.73
N ALA A 192 -5.28 3.08 -2.02
CA ALA A 192 -6.19 3.04 -3.17
C ALA A 192 -5.47 3.17 -4.53
N ALA A 193 -4.27 3.76 -4.55
CA ALA A 193 -3.43 3.90 -5.74
C ALA A 193 -2.67 2.62 -6.11
N ASN A 194 -2.70 1.60 -5.24
CA ASN A 194 -1.92 0.35 -5.37
C ASN A 194 -2.81 -0.90 -5.53
N GLY A 195 -4.09 -0.72 -5.85
CA GLY A 195 -5.08 -1.78 -5.99
C GLY A 195 -5.44 -2.07 -7.44
N ALA A 196 -5.65 -3.35 -7.77
CA ALA A 196 -6.06 -3.74 -9.13
C ALA A 196 -7.33 -3.02 -9.59
N VAL A 197 -7.25 -2.36 -10.74
CA VAL A 197 -8.40 -1.64 -11.33
C VAL A 197 -9.32 -2.63 -12.05
N THR A 198 -10.57 -2.68 -11.63
CA THR A 198 -11.58 -3.49 -12.33
C THR A 198 -12.04 -2.75 -13.59
N ALA A 199 -11.90 -3.42 -14.73
CA ALA A 199 -12.20 -2.85 -16.04
C ALA A 199 -13.24 -3.68 -16.82
N VAL A 200 -13.95 -2.99 -17.71
CA VAL A 200 -14.79 -3.56 -18.77
C VAL A 200 -14.25 -3.15 -20.12
N ARG A 201 -14.63 -3.87 -21.18
CA ARG A 201 -14.21 -3.55 -22.55
C ARG A 201 -15.24 -2.65 -23.26
N PRO A 202 -14.83 -1.86 -24.26
CA PRO A 202 -15.77 -1.04 -25.06
C PRO A 202 -16.89 -1.85 -25.74
N GLU A 203 -16.64 -3.11 -26.07
CA GLU A 203 -17.60 -4.03 -26.68
C GLU A 203 -18.52 -4.75 -25.68
N ASP A 204 -18.27 -4.61 -24.38
CA ASP A 204 -19.10 -5.25 -23.34
C ASP A 204 -20.49 -4.60 -23.25
N SER A 205 -21.47 -5.36 -22.75
CA SER A 205 -22.80 -4.82 -22.49
C SER A 205 -22.84 -3.96 -21.22
N LEU A 206 -23.74 -2.96 -21.19
CA LEU A 206 -24.00 -2.17 -19.97
C LEU A 206 -24.42 -3.07 -18.80
N HIS A 207 -25.13 -4.17 -19.05
CA HIS A 207 -25.52 -5.14 -18.03
C HIS A 207 -24.30 -5.80 -17.35
N LYS A 208 -23.23 -6.06 -18.09
CA LYS A 208 -21.99 -6.60 -17.50
C LYS A 208 -21.36 -5.57 -16.55
N ALA A 209 -21.29 -4.30 -16.97
CA ALA A 209 -20.78 -3.23 -16.13
C ALA A 209 -21.61 -3.05 -14.85
N THR A 210 -22.95 -2.95 -14.94
CA THR A 210 -23.81 -2.81 -13.77
C THR A 210 -23.75 -4.04 -12.85
N THR A 211 -23.63 -5.24 -13.41
CA THR A 211 -23.45 -6.47 -12.63
C THR A 211 -22.14 -6.46 -11.85
N LEU A 212 -21.03 -6.07 -12.48
CA LEU A 212 -19.74 -5.92 -11.81
C LEU A 212 -19.79 -4.85 -10.72
N MET A 213 -20.43 -3.71 -11.00
CA MET A 213 -20.63 -2.64 -10.04
C MET A 213 -21.39 -3.11 -8.81
N VAL A 214 -22.51 -3.83 -8.96
CA VAL A 214 -23.27 -4.38 -7.82
C VAL A 214 -22.45 -5.44 -7.07
N LEU A 215 -21.89 -6.41 -7.80
CA LEU A 215 -21.17 -7.54 -7.20
C LEU A 215 -19.96 -7.09 -6.38
N LYS A 216 -19.24 -6.06 -6.84
CA LYS A 216 -18.04 -5.54 -6.19
C LYS A 216 -18.31 -4.29 -5.34
N ASN A 217 -19.56 -3.85 -5.27
CA ASN A 217 -19.97 -2.60 -4.63
C ASN A 217 -19.18 -1.38 -5.13
N PHE A 218 -18.98 -1.30 -6.44
CA PHE A 218 -18.30 -0.19 -7.10
C PHE A 218 -19.30 0.81 -7.70
N SER A 219 -18.89 2.07 -7.74
CA SER A 219 -19.66 3.14 -8.38
C SER A 219 -19.16 3.48 -9.79
N GLN A 220 -17.95 3.02 -10.13
CA GLN A 220 -17.30 3.24 -11.41
C GLN A 220 -16.36 2.09 -11.76
N LEU A 221 -16.12 1.90 -13.06
CA LEU A 221 -15.19 0.93 -13.62
C LEU A 221 -14.35 1.62 -14.70
N ALA A 222 -13.12 1.14 -14.91
CA ALA A 222 -12.32 1.55 -16.06
C ALA A 222 -12.88 0.92 -17.34
N VAL A 223 -12.71 1.61 -18.46
CA VAL A 223 -12.97 1.06 -19.80
C VAL A 223 -11.62 0.87 -20.49
N VAL A 224 -11.24 -0.39 -20.68
CA VAL A 224 -9.92 -0.78 -21.21
C VAL A 224 -10.10 -1.84 -22.29
N SER A 225 -9.45 -1.64 -23.43
CA SER A 225 -9.44 -2.58 -24.55
C SER A 225 -8.52 -3.77 -24.29
N GLU A 226 -8.63 -4.82 -25.11
CA GLU A 226 -7.83 -6.04 -24.95
C GLU A 226 -6.32 -5.83 -25.15
N ASP A 227 -5.94 -4.80 -25.90
CA ASP A 227 -4.56 -4.33 -26.10
C ASP A 227 -4.02 -3.50 -24.92
N GLY A 228 -4.84 -3.23 -23.89
CA GLY A 228 -4.48 -2.39 -22.75
C GLY A 228 -4.79 -0.91 -22.94
N THR A 229 -5.37 -0.50 -24.09
CA THR A 229 -5.70 0.90 -24.35
C THR A 229 -6.81 1.38 -23.41
N PHE A 230 -6.54 2.46 -22.66
CA PHE A 230 -7.50 3.10 -21.77
C PHE A 230 -8.41 4.05 -22.53
N HIS A 231 -9.73 3.87 -22.39
CA HIS A 231 -10.76 4.66 -23.08
C HIS A 231 -11.53 5.62 -22.16
N GLY A 232 -11.41 5.47 -20.84
CA GLY A 232 -12.13 6.31 -19.87
C GLY A 232 -12.78 5.49 -18.76
N ALA A 233 -13.89 6.00 -18.24
CA ALA A 233 -14.65 5.34 -17.18
C ALA A 233 -16.12 5.14 -17.57
N VAL A 234 -16.75 4.20 -16.89
CA VAL A 234 -18.21 4.09 -16.84
C VAL A 234 -18.65 4.11 -15.38
N SER A 235 -19.70 4.86 -15.05
CA SER A 235 -20.25 4.99 -13.70
C SER A 235 -21.77 4.80 -13.70
N TRP A 236 -22.38 4.62 -12.52
CA TRP A 236 -23.85 4.60 -12.41
C TRP A 236 -24.49 5.84 -13.03
N GLU A 237 -23.89 7.00 -12.83
CA GLU A 237 -24.37 8.26 -13.39
C GLU A 237 -24.27 8.26 -14.93
N SER A 238 -23.13 7.85 -15.49
CA SER A 238 -22.94 7.88 -16.95
C SER A 238 -23.85 6.88 -17.67
N ILE A 239 -24.04 5.69 -17.08
CA ILE A 239 -25.00 4.68 -17.57
C ILE A 239 -26.43 5.24 -17.52
N GLY A 240 -26.83 5.83 -16.40
CA GLY A 240 -28.17 6.42 -16.26
C GLY A 240 -28.43 7.53 -17.28
N ARG A 241 -27.48 8.44 -17.46
CA ARG A 241 -27.56 9.50 -18.49
C ARG A 241 -27.67 8.92 -19.90
N ALA A 242 -26.85 7.92 -20.24
CA ALA A 242 -26.86 7.29 -21.55
C ALA A 242 -28.21 6.60 -21.85
N GLN A 243 -28.78 5.89 -20.86
CA GLN A 243 -30.08 5.22 -21.00
C GLN A 243 -31.25 6.19 -21.15
N VAL A 244 -31.21 7.34 -20.47
CA VAL A 244 -32.20 8.41 -20.65
C VAL A 244 -32.08 9.04 -22.05
N ALA A 245 -30.85 9.25 -22.53
CA ALA A 245 -30.62 9.82 -23.86
C ALA A 245 -30.98 8.83 -25.00
N LYS A 246 -30.77 7.53 -24.77
CA LYS A 246 -30.93 6.48 -25.79
C LYS A 246 -31.38 5.17 -25.14
N ALA A 247 -32.57 4.71 -25.52
CA ALA A 247 -33.16 3.47 -25.00
C ALA A 247 -32.28 2.22 -25.20
N SER A 248 -31.49 2.18 -26.29
CA SER A 248 -30.50 1.14 -26.59
C SER A 248 -29.06 1.66 -26.45
N ALA A 249 -28.76 2.31 -25.32
CA ALA A 249 -27.42 2.80 -25.01
C ALA A 249 -26.38 1.66 -25.03
N SER A 250 -25.23 1.94 -25.62
CA SER A 250 -24.05 1.07 -25.65
C SER A 250 -23.04 1.48 -24.58
N MET A 251 -21.99 0.66 -24.38
CA MET A 251 -20.87 1.03 -23.51
C MET A 251 -20.19 2.32 -23.97
N ALA A 252 -20.01 2.50 -25.28
CA ALA A 252 -19.44 3.71 -25.85
C ALA A 252 -20.29 4.96 -25.53
N ASP A 253 -21.62 4.84 -25.55
CA ASP A 253 -22.52 5.95 -25.19
C ASP A 253 -22.42 6.33 -23.70
N ALA A 254 -22.06 5.36 -22.84
CA ALA A 254 -21.91 5.56 -21.39
C ALA A 254 -20.47 5.82 -20.94
N THR A 255 -19.49 5.70 -21.83
CA THR A 255 -18.07 5.92 -21.50
C THR A 255 -17.78 7.41 -21.46
N VAL A 256 -17.24 7.88 -20.35
CA VAL A 256 -16.85 9.28 -20.14
C VAL A 256 -15.34 9.39 -20.00
N ALA A 257 -14.79 10.52 -20.44
CA ALA A 257 -13.38 10.83 -20.24
C ALA A 257 -13.08 10.86 -18.73
N ALA A 258 -12.08 10.09 -18.32
CA ALA A 258 -11.61 10.03 -16.94
C ALA A 258 -10.15 10.44 -16.86
N LEU A 259 -9.81 11.17 -15.79
CA LEU A 259 -8.45 11.64 -15.57
C LEU A 259 -7.57 10.47 -15.11
N VAL A 260 -6.36 10.43 -15.66
CA VAL A 260 -5.29 9.54 -15.21
C VAL A 260 -4.18 10.43 -14.67
N VAL A 261 -3.77 10.18 -13.43
CA VAL A 261 -2.65 10.84 -12.77
C VAL A 261 -1.46 9.88 -12.71
N GLU A 262 -0.24 10.42 -12.76
CA GLU A 262 0.97 9.61 -12.63
C GLU A 262 1.22 9.23 -11.16
N TYR A 263 1.84 8.08 -10.94
CA TYR A 263 2.07 7.49 -9.62
C TYR A 263 2.78 8.44 -8.63
N HIS A 264 3.74 9.21 -9.15
CA HIS A 264 4.61 10.10 -8.36
C HIS A 264 4.05 11.53 -8.20
N GLU A 265 2.85 11.84 -8.70
CA GLU A 265 2.30 13.19 -8.59
C GLU A 265 2.01 13.56 -7.12
N PRO A 266 2.29 14.81 -6.70
CA PRO A 266 1.96 15.30 -5.37
C PRO A 266 0.46 15.22 -5.09
N LEU A 267 0.07 14.57 -3.99
CA LEU A 267 -1.34 14.34 -3.66
C LEU A 267 -2.11 15.65 -3.51
N LEU A 268 -1.52 16.64 -2.83
CA LEU A 268 -2.19 17.91 -2.49
C LEU A 268 -2.61 18.70 -3.74
N GLU A 269 -1.84 18.59 -4.83
CA GLU A 269 -2.13 19.26 -6.11
C GLU A 269 -3.30 18.58 -6.86
N GLN A 270 -3.61 17.33 -6.50
CA GLN A 270 -4.67 16.54 -7.14
C GLN A 270 -6.00 16.56 -6.36
N ILE A 271 -6.03 17.06 -5.12
CA ILE A 271 -7.24 17.03 -4.26
C ILE A 271 -8.44 17.67 -4.96
N ASP A 272 -8.28 18.87 -5.52
CA ASP A 272 -9.36 19.60 -6.19
C ASP A 272 -9.91 18.81 -7.39
N GLN A 273 -9.03 18.13 -8.12
CA GLN A 273 -9.41 17.32 -9.28
C GLN A 273 -10.15 16.06 -8.85
N ILE A 274 -9.66 15.36 -7.82
CA ILE A 274 -10.29 14.17 -7.25
C ILE A 274 -11.67 14.53 -6.69
N TYR A 275 -11.79 15.64 -5.97
CA TYR A 275 -13.06 16.09 -5.43
C TYR A 275 -14.06 16.47 -6.53
N THR A 276 -13.65 17.31 -7.48
CA THR A 276 -14.54 17.81 -8.54
C THR A 276 -15.01 16.70 -9.48
N ARG A 277 -14.15 15.73 -9.78
CA ARG A 277 -14.46 14.61 -10.68
C ARG A 277 -14.96 13.36 -9.95
N GLY A 278 -14.91 13.35 -8.62
CA GLY A 278 -15.25 12.21 -7.76
C GLY A 278 -14.18 11.13 -7.66
N PHE A 279 -13.39 10.92 -8.72
CA PHE A 279 -12.29 9.95 -8.75
C PHE A 279 -11.25 10.28 -9.84
N VAL A 280 -10.08 9.68 -9.69
CA VAL A 280 -9.00 9.63 -10.71
C VAL A 280 -8.46 8.21 -10.80
N PHE A 281 -7.97 7.81 -11.97
CA PHE A 281 -7.18 6.59 -12.09
C PHE A 281 -5.70 6.90 -11.92
N VAL A 282 -4.95 5.92 -11.44
CA VAL A 282 -3.51 6.04 -11.23
C VAL A 282 -2.79 5.16 -12.24
N ARG A 283 -1.83 5.74 -12.96
CA ARG A 283 -0.92 5.00 -13.84
C ARG A 283 0.21 4.37 -13.01
N SER A 284 0.59 3.15 -13.36
CA SER A 284 1.70 2.44 -12.71
C SER A 284 3.03 3.17 -12.92
N GLN A 285 3.98 2.97 -11.99
CA GLN A 285 5.32 3.57 -12.05
C GLN A 285 6.07 3.20 -13.34
N ASP A 286 5.93 1.97 -13.81
CA ASP A 286 6.50 1.46 -15.06
C ASP A 286 5.72 1.86 -16.33
N LYS A 287 4.64 2.65 -16.16
CA LYS A 287 3.73 3.11 -17.23
C LYS A 287 3.06 1.98 -18.03
N SER A 288 3.08 0.74 -17.52
CA SER A 288 2.52 -0.43 -18.21
C SER A 288 0.99 -0.48 -18.17
N GLY A 289 0.35 0.23 -17.24
CA GLY A 289 -1.10 0.27 -17.16
C GLY A 289 -1.64 1.10 -16.00
N LEU A 290 -2.87 0.79 -15.58
CA LEU A 290 -3.48 1.40 -14.40
C LEU A 290 -3.20 0.54 -13.17
N CYS A 291 -2.68 1.16 -12.10
CA CYS A 291 -2.38 0.49 -10.84
C CYS A 291 -3.34 0.84 -9.70
N GLY A 292 -4.29 1.76 -9.92
CA GLY A 292 -5.23 2.16 -8.89
C GLY A 292 -6.33 3.10 -9.32
N ILE A 293 -7.26 3.32 -8.41
CA ILE A 293 -8.31 4.34 -8.50
C ILE A 293 -8.40 5.06 -7.16
N VAL A 294 -8.30 6.38 -7.16
CA VAL A 294 -8.40 7.20 -5.96
C VAL A 294 -9.69 8.00 -6.04
N THR A 295 -10.56 7.84 -5.05
CA THR A 295 -11.85 8.53 -4.94
C THR A 295 -11.85 9.55 -3.81
N ALA A 296 -12.82 10.46 -3.79
CA ALA A 296 -13.03 11.36 -2.66
C ALA A 296 -13.26 10.62 -1.32
N ALA A 297 -13.86 9.43 -1.37
CA ALA A 297 -14.04 8.59 -0.18
C ALA A 297 -12.70 8.03 0.34
N ASP A 298 -11.76 7.73 -0.56
CA ASP A 298 -10.41 7.28 -0.19
C ASP A 298 -9.61 8.41 0.45
N LEU A 299 -9.71 9.63 -0.10
CA LEU A 299 -9.10 10.82 0.52
C LEU A 299 -9.65 11.07 1.93
N THR A 300 -10.95 10.91 2.12
CA THR A 300 -11.59 11.08 3.43
C THR A 300 -11.08 10.04 4.43
N ARG A 301 -10.92 8.77 4.02
CA ARG A 301 -10.34 7.73 4.87
C ARG A 301 -8.87 8.00 5.19
N GLN A 302 -8.08 8.41 4.20
CA GLN A 302 -6.68 8.78 4.41
C GLN A 302 -6.56 9.94 5.40
N PHE A 303 -7.43 10.94 5.30
CA PHE A 303 -7.45 12.06 6.24
C PHE A 303 -7.81 11.60 7.65
N ASP A 304 -8.78 10.70 7.81
CA ASP A 304 -9.11 10.13 9.12
C ASP A 304 -7.90 9.40 9.73
N ASP A 305 -7.23 8.54 8.95
CA ASP A 305 -6.04 7.80 9.38
C ASP A 305 -4.90 8.72 9.83
N LEU A 306 -4.70 9.85 9.14
CA LEU A 306 -3.67 10.83 9.47
C LEU A 306 -4.06 11.79 10.59
N ALA A 307 -5.31 12.26 10.64
CA ALA A 307 -5.75 13.32 11.55
C ALA A 307 -6.22 12.79 12.91
N ARG A 308 -6.85 11.61 12.95
CA ARG A 308 -7.40 11.02 14.18
C ARG A 308 -6.38 10.88 15.31
N PRO A 309 -5.12 10.45 15.08
CA PRO A 309 -4.11 10.41 16.13
C PRO A 309 -3.87 11.76 16.80
N PHE A 310 -3.80 12.85 16.03
CA PHE A 310 -3.58 14.19 16.56
C PHE A 310 -4.73 14.64 17.44
N VAL A 311 -5.98 14.38 17.03
CA VAL A 311 -7.17 14.72 17.82
C VAL A 311 -7.19 13.96 19.15
N LEU A 312 -6.89 12.66 19.13
CA LEU A 312 -6.83 11.83 20.35
C LEU A 312 -5.74 12.33 21.32
N ILE A 313 -4.54 12.59 20.80
CA ILE A 313 -3.42 13.11 21.58
C ILE A 313 -3.75 14.47 22.18
N GLU A 314 -4.36 15.36 21.40
CA GLU A 314 -4.74 16.69 21.87
C GLU A 314 -5.78 16.62 23.00
N GLU A 315 -6.78 15.74 22.88
CA GLU A 315 -7.77 15.54 23.95
C GLU A 315 -7.11 15.00 25.23
N ILE A 316 -6.22 14.02 25.11
CA ILE A 316 -5.42 13.50 26.23
C ILE A 316 -4.66 14.64 26.92
N GLU A 317 -3.92 15.44 26.15
CA GLU A 317 -3.14 16.56 26.69
C GLU A 317 -4.04 17.59 27.39
N ARG A 318 -5.18 17.96 26.80
CA ARG A 318 -6.11 18.93 27.38
C ARG A 318 -6.69 18.45 28.72
N ARG A 319 -7.09 17.18 28.81
CA ARG A 319 -7.60 16.57 30.05
C ARG A 319 -6.53 16.56 31.15
N LEU A 320 -5.31 16.12 30.83
CA LEU A 320 -4.18 16.14 31.76
C LEU A 320 -3.86 17.56 32.25
N ARG A 321 -3.76 18.52 31.34
CA ARG A 321 -3.51 19.93 31.65
C ARG A 321 -4.56 20.50 32.58
N ARG A 322 -5.83 20.26 32.28
CA ARG A 322 -6.95 20.71 33.11
C ARG A 322 -6.83 20.15 34.51
N ARG A 323 -6.69 18.82 34.64
CA ARG A 323 -6.71 18.20 35.96
C ARG A 323 -5.50 18.56 36.81
N VAL A 324 -4.33 18.69 36.20
CA VAL A 324 -3.13 19.19 36.88
C VAL A 324 -3.31 20.63 37.35
N ASN A 325 -3.84 21.53 36.52
CA ASN A 325 -4.08 22.93 36.92
C ASN A 325 -5.09 23.06 38.07
N GLU A 326 -6.05 22.14 38.18
CA GLU A 326 -7.04 22.14 39.26
C GLU A 326 -6.48 21.64 40.61
N LYS A 327 -5.50 20.73 40.59
CA LYS A 327 -5.08 19.97 41.78
C LYS A 327 -3.66 20.24 42.25
N LEU A 328 -2.78 20.70 41.37
CA LEU A 328 -1.39 21.00 41.69
C LEU A 328 -1.15 22.51 41.70
N SER A 329 -0.25 22.93 42.57
CA SER A 329 0.18 24.33 42.64
C SER A 329 1.13 24.70 41.49
N LEU A 330 1.23 25.99 41.18
CA LEU A 330 2.15 26.48 40.15
C LEU A 330 3.62 26.16 40.47
N GLU A 331 4.00 26.15 41.74
CA GLU A 331 5.36 25.79 42.18
C GLU A 331 5.69 24.32 41.84
N GLU A 332 4.74 23.42 42.07
CA GLU A 332 4.89 22.01 41.72
C GLU A 332 5.00 21.81 40.21
N ILE A 333 4.15 22.48 39.44
CA ILE A 333 4.16 22.45 37.97
C ILE A 333 5.51 22.95 37.43
N ARG A 334 6.04 24.03 37.99
CA ARG A 334 7.36 24.59 37.61
C ARG A 334 8.53 23.67 37.92
N SER A 335 8.44 22.89 39.00
CA SER A 335 9.53 22.01 39.42
C SER A 335 9.90 20.94 38.38
N CYS A 336 8.99 20.63 37.44
CA CYS A 336 9.21 19.64 36.38
C CYS A 336 9.82 20.24 35.10
N ALA A 337 9.84 21.56 34.97
CA ALA A 337 10.43 22.23 33.82
C ALA A 337 11.95 22.35 33.98
N ARG A 338 12.69 21.38 33.41
CA ARG A 338 14.17 21.36 33.44
C ARG A 338 14.81 22.59 32.78
N ARG A 339 14.15 23.21 31.80
CA ARG A 339 14.63 24.39 31.08
C ARG A 339 13.68 25.56 31.30
N ARG A 340 14.17 26.64 31.91
CA ARG A 340 13.45 27.92 32.15
C ARG A 340 12.13 27.74 32.91
N PRO A 341 12.15 27.26 34.16
CA PRO A 341 10.94 27.11 34.98
C PRO A 341 10.16 28.43 35.16
N ASP A 342 10.85 29.57 35.12
CA ASP A 342 10.25 30.90 35.27
C ASP A 342 9.27 31.26 34.13
N ARG A 343 9.37 30.57 32.98
CA ARG A 343 8.47 30.79 31.83
C ARG A 343 7.17 30.00 31.93
N VAL A 344 7.09 29.01 32.82
CA VAL A 344 5.89 28.18 33.00
C VAL A 344 4.89 28.94 33.86
N ARG A 345 3.73 29.21 33.26
CA ARG A 345 2.59 29.92 33.86
C ARG A 345 1.44 28.98 34.18
N SER A 346 1.35 27.85 33.49
CA SER A 346 0.35 26.81 33.74
C SER A 346 0.82 25.44 33.22
N ALA A 347 0.05 24.39 33.49
CA ALA A 347 0.26 23.08 32.88
C ALA A 347 0.18 23.11 31.34
N GLY A 348 -0.44 24.13 30.74
CA GLY A 348 -0.50 24.29 29.28
C GLY A 348 0.84 24.58 28.61
N ASP A 349 1.84 25.02 29.38
CA ASP A 349 3.20 25.28 28.89
C ASP A 349 4.09 24.01 28.95
N LEU A 350 3.57 22.91 29.51
CA LEU A 350 4.26 21.64 29.63
C LEU A 350 4.06 20.77 28.38
N THR A 351 5.11 20.06 27.98
CA THR A 351 4.99 19.00 26.97
C THR A 351 4.37 17.75 27.59
N LEU A 352 3.78 16.87 26.79
CA LEU A 352 3.19 15.61 27.28
C LEU A 352 4.19 14.79 28.13
N GLY A 353 5.45 14.72 27.71
CA GLY A 353 6.51 14.04 28.47
C GLY A 353 6.82 14.68 29.83
N ASN A 354 6.52 15.96 30.05
CA ASN A 354 6.70 16.58 31.37
C ASN A 354 5.65 16.09 32.39
N PHE A 355 4.46 15.68 31.94
CA PHE A 355 3.42 15.16 32.84
C PHE A 355 3.85 13.86 33.51
N TRP A 356 4.64 13.02 32.82
CA TRP A 356 5.19 11.81 33.40
C TRP A 356 6.04 12.13 34.64
N PHE A 357 7.01 13.04 34.52
CA PHE A 357 7.85 13.47 35.64
C PHE A 357 7.08 14.23 36.72
N LEU A 358 5.99 14.91 36.35
CA LEU A 358 5.15 15.63 37.28
C LEU A 358 4.34 14.69 38.16
N LEU A 359 3.87 13.57 37.59
CA LEU A 359 2.99 12.62 38.23
C LEU A 359 3.71 11.39 38.78
N GLU A 360 4.99 11.16 38.45
CA GLU A 360 5.83 10.10 39.01
C GLU A 360 5.88 10.12 40.56
N PRO A 361 6.01 11.28 41.25
CA PRO A 361 5.97 11.31 42.71
C PRO A 361 4.57 10.96 43.25
N ALA A 362 4.48 9.93 44.10
CA ALA A 362 3.23 9.45 44.70
C ALA A 362 2.44 10.55 45.43
N GLU A 363 3.13 11.49 46.06
CA GLU A 363 2.53 12.65 46.72
C GLU A 363 1.68 13.49 45.75
N ARG A 364 2.20 13.75 44.54
CA ARG A 364 1.51 14.54 43.51
C ARG A 364 0.40 13.74 42.85
N TRP A 365 0.64 12.46 42.58
CA TRP A 365 -0.38 11.54 42.06
C TRP A 365 -1.62 11.50 42.96
N SER A 366 -1.42 11.36 44.28
CA SER A 366 -2.52 11.30 45.26
C SER A 366 -3.44 12.54 45.22
N LYS A 367 -2.91 13.71 44.84
CA LYS A 367 -3.69 14.97 44.73
C LYS A 367 -4.67 14.96 43.56
N LEU A 368 -4.44 14.17 42.51
CA LEU A 368 -5.37 14.05 41.39
C LEU A 368 -6.70 13.39 41.81
N ALA A 369 -6.64 12.58 42.88
CA ALA A 369 -7.75 11.80 43.42
C ALA A 369 -8.39 10.87 42.37
N TRP A 370 -7.58 10.33 41.46
CA TRP A 370 -8.02 9.34 40.48
C TRP A 370 -7.94 7.94 41.07
N PRO A 371 -9.01 7.12 40.97
CA PRO A 371 -9.04 5.75 41.49
C PRO A 371 -8.36 4.79 40.49
N LEU A 372 -7.12 5.11 40.10
CA LEU A 372 -6.35 4.38 39.09
C LEU A 372 -5.06 3.84 39.71
N ASP A 373 -4.58 2.73 39.17
CA ASP A 373 -3.24 2.23 39.49
C ASP A 373 -2.19 3.20 38.95
N HIS A 374 -1.30 3.65 39.84
CA HIS A 374 -0.30 4.68 39.53
C HIS A 374 0.74 4.18 38.53
N GLN A 375 1.22 2.95 38.71
CA GLN A 375 2.28 2.38 37.90
C GLN A 375 1.80 2.12 36.48
N LEU A 376 0.63 1.49 36.34
CA LEU A 376 0.00 1.24 35.04
C LEU A 376 -0.29 2.55 34.29
N PHE A 377 -0.73 3.59 35.00
CA PHE A 377 -0.96 4.90 34.42
C PHE A 377 0.34 5.52 33.85
N LEU A 378 1.45 5.44 34.59
CA LEU A 378 2.74 5.95 34.13
C LEU A 378 3.29 5.18 32.94
N GLU A 379 3.08 3.86 32.88
CA GLU A 379 3.44 3.01 31.74
C GLU A 379 2.65 3.39 30.48
N LEU A 380 1.32 3.53 30.60
CA LEU A 380 0.47 4.00 29.51
C LEU A 380 0.85 5.40 29.04
N MET A 381 1.11 6.33 29.97
CA MET A 381 1.54 7.69 29.64
C MET A 381 2.88 7.71 28.88
N LYS A 382 3.82 6.83 29.25
CA LYS A 382 5.09 6.69 28.55
C LYS A 382 4.88 6.16 27.12
N ALA A 383 4.02 5.15 26.95
CA ALA A 383 3.67 4.63 25.62
C ALA A 383 3.02 5.70 24.74
N VAL A 384 2.02 6.44 25.26
CA VAL A 384 1.36 7.54 24.54
C VAL A 384 2.33 8.66 24.18
N THR A 385 3.29 8.98 25.05
CA THR A 385 4.34 9.98 24.75
C THR A 385 5.23 9.52 23.59
N GLY A 386 5.57 8.23 23.54
CA GLY A 386 6.29 7.63 22.41
C GLY A 386 5.51 7.79 21.11
N ILE A 387 4.24 7.36 21.11
CA ILE A 387 3.34 7.48 19.95
C ILE A 387 3.19 8.94 19.51
N ARG A 388 3.03 9.88 20.45
CA ARG A 388 2.93 11.31 20.13
C ARG A 388 4.17 11.84 19.44
N ASN A 389 5.37 11.45 19.90
CA ASN A 389 6.60 11.89 19.27
C ASN A 389 6.72 11.33 17.85
N GLU A 390 6.46 10.03 17.68
CA GLU A 390 6.45 9.36 16.39
C GLU A 390 5.40 9.93 15.42
N THR A 391 4.25 10.36 15.92
CA THR A 391 3.20 11.03 15.13
C THR A 391 3.63 12.42 14.66
N MET A 392 4.49 13.09 15.44
CA MET A 392 4.98 14.44 15.13
C MET A 392 6.16 14.43 14.16
N HIS A 393 6.81 13.29 13.97
CA HIS A 393 7.71 13.06 12.84
C HIS A 393 6.87 12.61 11.65
N PHE A 394 6.79 13.44 10.61
CA PHE A 394 5.99 13.14 9.43
C PHE A 394 6.40 11.81 8.81
N SER A 395 5.43 10.92 8.58
CA SER A 395 5.61 9.63 7.92
C SER A 395 4.37 9.35 7.08
N PRO A 396 4.52 8.80 5.85
CA PRO A 396 3.38 8.44 5.00
C PRO A 396 2.58 7.26 5.58
N ASP A 397 3.16 6.52 6.54
CA ASP A 397 2.55 5.33 7.09
C ASP A 397 1.57 5.66 8.24
N PRO A 398 0.39 5.02 8.29
CA PRO A 398 -0.53 5.17 9.40
C PRO A 398 0.04 4.57 10.69
N LEU A 399 -0.49 4.98 11.85
CA LEU A 399 -0.20 4.30 13.12
C LEU A 399 -0.70 2.85 13.09
N THR A 400 -0.03 1.97 13.82
CA THR A 400 -0.47 0.58 13.96
C THR A 400 -1.78 0.50 14.73
N SER A 401 -2.51 -0.60 14.55
CA SER A 401 -3.74 -0.84 15.31
C SER A 401 -3.49 -0.89 16.82
N GLU A 402 -2.33 -1.41 17.25
CA GLU A 402 -1.94 -1.46 18.66
C GLU A 402 -1.66 -0.06 19.24
N GLN A 403 -0.93 0.78 18.51
CA GLN A 403 -0.71 2.19 18.90
C GLN A 403 -2.05 2.93 18.99
N MET A 404 -2.94 2.75 18.01
CA MET A 404 -4.28 3.35 18.04
C MET A 404 -5.16 2.85 19.19
N ASN A 405 -5.09 1.56 19.52
CA ASN A 405 -5.78 0.99 20.67
C ASN A 405 -5.23 1.53 21.99
N THR A 406 -3.91 1.76 22.07
CA THR A 406 -3.25 2.37 23.24
C THR A 406 -3.72 3.82 23.44
N LEU A 407 -3.75 4.64 22.37
CA LEU A 407 -4.29 6.01 22.43
C LEU A 407 -5.76 6.04 22.84
N THR A 408 -6.58 5.21 22.20
CA THR A 408 -8.03 5.17 22.46
C THR A 408 -8.31 4.69 23.89
N GLY A 409 -7.65 3.60 24.32
CA GLY A 409 -7.81 3.06 25.66
C GLY A 409 -7.34 4.01 26.76
N PHE A 410 -6.22 4.72 26.56
CA PHE A 410 -5.77 5.73 27.51
C PHE A 410 -6.73 6.93 27.58
N LEU A 411 -7.27 7.36 26.43
CA LEU A 411 -8.26 8.43 26.41
C LEU A 411 -9.56 8.01 27.09
N ASP A 412 -10.04 6.79 26.87
CA ASP A 412 -11.25 6.27 27.51
C ASP A 412 -11.07 6.14 29.04
N LEU A 413 -9.87 5.77 29.49
CA LEU A 413 -9.50 5.82 30.91
C LEU A 413 -9.63 7.25 31.47
N LEU A 414 -9.06 8.24 30.77
CA LEU A 414 -9.14 9.65 31.18
C LEU A 414 -10.58 10.18 31.15
N ARG A 415 -11.39 9.82 30.14
CA ARG A 415 -12.83 10.15 30.07
C ARG A 415 -13.61 9.59 31.24
N THR A 416 -13.23 8.40 31.73
CA THR A 416 -13.89 7.76 32.87
C THR A 416 -13.59 8.50 34.19
N VAL A 417 -12.35 8.95 34.39
CA VAL A 417 -11.94 9.63 35.64
C VAL A 417 -12.08 11.16 35.61
N ASP A 418 -12.40 11.71 34.43
CA ASP A 418 -12.53 13.14 34.19
C ASP A 418 -13.67 13.43 33.17
N PRO A 419 -14.94 13.09 33.47
CA PRO A 419 -16.03 13.09 32.48
C PRO A 419 -16.43 14.48 31.96
N ASP A 420 -16.25 15.53 32.74
CA ASP A 420 -16.78 16.88 32.46
C ASP A 420 -15.92 17.71 31.48
N ALA A 421 -15.15 17.08 30.58
CA ALA A 421 -14.23 17.78 29.65
C ALA A 421 -14.92 18.41 28.44
#